data_AF-A0A7Z1AVI9-F1
#
_entry.id   AF-A0A7Z1AVI9-F1
#
_cell.length_a   1.000
_cell.length_b   1.000
_cell.length_c   1.000
_cell.angle_alpha   90.00
_cell.angle_beta   90.00
_cell.angle_gamma   90.00
#
_symmetry.space_group_name_H-M   'P 1'
#
loop_
_entity.id
_entity.type
_entity.pdbx_description
1 polymer ?
#
loop_
_entity_poly.entity_id
_entity_poly.type
_entity_poly.pdbx_seq_one_letter_code
_entity_poly.pdbx_strand_id
1 'polypeptide(L)'
;MKRLAVLTLAFALALPAAPAAADTPTSCAVTLDCTAEDINRMTMNERLTFVRAMQSGHGAELGVSDSWRNIEGVITFFRDKGLGAPGTWVSYVDAGIVEGIERGLAIARDPSADDFGNPGSQLWADYITGSHPNRAAHDRAWSLAEQASTEHGVALAEGHGQYATAVEERFYLFSETYRWALRNRPVGLDLLLVYGWLIDPGLAGQRIPFYDWFTDVRESAPSYRGCEMAYGFAQLHPIEGVFGFAGLFLSYVTSLFEAYSAEGVPTPAGQHPPRPVGSGPNG
;
A
#
# COMPACT_ATOMS: atom_id res chain seq x y z
N MET A 1 47.79 -12.49 -63.05
CA MET A 1 47.83 -13.37 -61.86
C MET A 1 46.93 -12.76 -60.80
N LYS A 2 45.75 -13.35 -60.57
CA LYS A 2 44.65 -12.79 -59.77
C LYS A 2 44.87 -13.13 -58.28
N ARG A 3 44.77 -12.11 -57.41
CA ARG A 3 44.81 -12.22 -55.96
C ARG A 3 43.54 -12.91 -55.46
N LEU A 4 43.69 -14.03 -54.76
CA LEU A 4 42.62 -14.76 -54.09
C LEU A 4 42.31 -14.04 -52.77
N ALA A 5 41.14 -13.42 -52.66
CA ALA A 5 40.66 -12.79 -51.45
C ALA A 5 40.14 -13.86 -50.49
N VAL A 6 40.80 -13.99 -49.34
CA VAL A 6 40.36 -14.81 -48.21
C VAL A 6 39.35 -13.96 -47.42
N LEU A 7 38.07 -14.25 -47.61
CA LEU A 7 36.97 -13.70 -46.83
C LEU A 7 36.67 -14.70 -45.72
N THR A 8 37.41 -14.59 -44.61
CA THR A 8 37.17 -15.41 -43.42
C THR A 8 36.00 -14.82 -42.65
N LEU A 9 34.96 -15.63 -42.59
CA LEU A 9 33.70 -15.50 -41.87
C LEU A 9 33.91 -15.09 -40.39
N ALA A 10 33.61 -13.84 -40.04
CA ALA A 10 33.49 -13.38 -38.66
C ALA A 10 32.02 -13.47 -38.21
N PHE A 11 31.53 -14.69 -38.00
CA PHE A 11 30.25 -14.97 -37.34
C PHE A 11 30.51 -15.18 -35.84
N ALA A 12 30.99 -14.13 -35.17
CA ALA A 12 31.22 -14.16 -33.73
C ALA A 12 29.89 -13.87 -32.99
N LEU A 13 29.23 -14.95 -32.59
CA LEU A 13 28.50 -15.13 -31.33
C LEU A 13 27.83 -13.87 -30.73
N ALA A 14 26.71 -13.45 -31.32
CA ALA A 14 25.66 -12.76 -30.57
C ALA A 14 24.81 -13.80 -29.85
N LEU A 15 25.35 -14.39 -28.77
CA LEU A 15 24.51 -15.14 -27.84
C LEU A 15 23.60 -14.11 -27.14
N PRO A 16 22.26 -14.29 -27.15
CA PRO A 16 21.39 -13.44 -26.36
C PRO A 16 21.83 -13.57 -24.90
N ALA A 17 22.05 -12.44 -24.23
CA ALA A 17 22.25 -12.42 -22.79
C ALA A 17 21.08 -13.18 -22.16
N ALA A 18 21.39 -14.19 -21.34
CA ALA A 18 20.37 -14.88 -20.57
C ALA A 18 19.60 -13.81 -19.77
N PRO A 19 18.25 -13.84 -19.76
CA PRO A 19 17.50 -12.94 -18.89
C PRO A 19 18.03 -13.12 -17.47
N ALA A 20 18.37 -12.01 -16.80
CA ALA A 20 18.70 -12.05 -15.39
C ALA A 20 17.61 -12.85 -14.68
N ALA A 21 18.02 -13.83 -13.87
CA ALA A 21 17.05 -14.59 -13.08
C ALA A 21 16.26 -13.57 -12.25
N ALA A 22 14.93 -13.56 -12.40
CA ALA A 22 14.08 -12.66 -11.63
C ALA A 22 14.34 -12.93 -10.15
N ASP A 23 14.65 -11.88 -9.40
CA ASP A 23 14.89 -12.00 -7.96
C ASP A 23 13.64 -12.58 -7.30
N THR A 24 13.87 -13.55 -6.41
CA THR A 24 12.76 -14.16 -5.68
C THR A 24 12.19 -13.17 -4.67
N PRO A 25 10.89 -13.26 -4.32
CA PRO A 25 10.28 -12.42 -3.28
C PRO A 25 11.08 -12.34 -1.98
N THR A 26 11.68 -13.47 -1.57
CA THR A 26 12.51 -13.53 -0.36
C THR A 26 13.87 -12.86 -0.55
N SER A 27 14.46 -12.94 -1.75
CA SER A 27 15.71 -12.23 -2.06
C SER A 27 15.49 -10.72 -1.95
N CYS A 28 14.44 -10.19 -2.63
CA CYS A 28 14.04 -8.79 -2.53
C CYS A 28 13.89 -8.32 -1.08
N ALA A 29 13.21 -9.11 -0.24
CA ALA A 29 13.04 -8.74 1.18
C ALA A 29 14.33 -8.71 1.99
N VAL A 30 15.35 -9.47 1.59
CA VAL A 30 16.63 -9.48 2.28
C VAL A 30 17.50 -8.32 1.81
N THR A 31 17.56 -8.08 0.50
CA THR A 31 18.45 -7.09 -0.11
C THR A 31 17.87 -5.68 -0.10
N LEU A 32 16.54 -5.54 -0.11
CA LEU A 32 15.83 -4.27 -0.28
C LEU A 32 16.35 -3.49 -1.49
N ASP A 33 16.40 -4.11 -2.67
CA ASP A 33 16.89 -3.54 -3.92
C ASP A 33 16.02 -3.85 -5.15
N CYS A 34 14.81 -4.38 -4.95
CA CYS A 34 13.88 -4.66 -6.02
C CYS A 34 13.17 -3.39 -6.51
N THR A 35 13.11 -3.24 -7.82
CA THR A 35 12.40 -2.12 -8.45
C THR A 35 10.91 -2.43 -8.57
N ALA A 36 10.08 -1.41 -8.80
CA ALA A 36 8.67 -1.57 -9.09
C ALA A 36 8.43 -2.48 -10.31
N GLU A 37 9.37 -2.52 -11.26
CA GLU A 37 9.35 -3.46 -12.39
C GLU A 37 9.58 -4.91 -11.95
N ASP A 38 10.47 -5.16 -11.00
CA ASP A 38 10.69 -6.50 -10.46
C ASP A 38 9.46 -6.94 -9.63
N ILE A 39 8.90 -6.03 -8.85
CA ILE A 39 7.69 -6.28 -8.06
C ILE A 39 6.46 -6.47 -8.96
N ASN A 40 6.35 -5.75 -10.07
CA ASN A 40 5.27 -5.89 -11.05
C ASN A 40 5.27 -7.27 -11.72
N ARG A 41 6.43 -7.95 -11.80
CA ARG A 41 6.51 -9.34 -12.29
C ARG A 41 6.02 -10.38 -11.29
N MET A 42 5.94 -10.02 -10.00
CA MET A 42 5.41 -10.90 -8.97
C MET A 42 3.90 -11.06 -9.11
N THR A 43 3.43 -12.29 -8.93
CA THR A 43 2.01 -12.55 -8.65
C THR A 43 1.61 -11.94 -7.29
N MET A 44 0.31 -11.72 -7.06
CA MET A 44 -0.18 -11.25 -5.75
C MET A 44 0.21 -12.18 -4.58
N ASN A 45 0.36 -13.49 -4.82
CA ASN A 45 0.85 -14.43 -3.80
C ASN A 45 2.32 -14.19 -3.43
N GLU A 46 3.15 -14.00 -4.45
CA GLU A 46 4.56 -13.68 -4.29
C GLU A 46 4.75 -12.33 -3.62
N ARG A 47 3.96 -11.32 -4.01
CA ARG A 47 3.99 -9.99 -3.41
C ARG A 47 3.54 -10.00 -1.94
N LEU A 48 2.52 -10.79 -1.61
CA LEU A 48 2.13 -10.99 -0.21
C LEU A 48 3.25 -11.66 0.60
N THR A 49 3.96 -12.61 0.00
CA THR A 49 5.13 -13.25 0.62
C THR A 49 6.26 -12.24 0.83
N PHE A 50 6.49 -11.38 -0.16
CA PHE A 50 7.49 -10.32 -0.11
C PHE A 50 7.21 -9.32 1.02
N VAL A 51 5.99 -8.77 1.10
CA VAL A 51 5.58 -7.83 2.16
C VAL A 51 5.76 -8.44 3.55
N ARG A 52 5.36 -9.70 3.74
CA ARG A 52 5.53 -10.42 5.02
C ARG A 52 6.99 -10.68 5.36
N ALA A 53 7.83 -10.95 4.38
CA ALA A 53 9.27 -11.11 4.57
C ALA A 53 9.91 -9.79 4.99
N MET A 54 9.54 -8.66 4.38
CA MET A 54 9.99 -7.33 4.83
C MET A 54 9.55 -7.02 6.26
N GLN A 55 8.30 -7.35 6.63
CA GLN A 55 7.78 -7.15 7.99
C GLN A 55 8.52 -7.97 9.05
N SER A 56 8.78 -9.25 8.76
CA SER A 56 9.42 -10.17 9.70
C SER A 56 10.95 -10.07 9.74
N GLY A 57 11.57 -9.48 8.71
CA GLY A 57 12.99 -9.16 8.66
C GLY A 57 13.26 -7.72 9.09
N HIS A 58 13.60 -6.86 8.12
CA HIS A 58 14.02 -5.46 8.35
C HIS A 58 13.00 -4.64 9.14
N GLY A 59 11.69 -4.85 8.91
CA GLY A 59 10.64 -4.19 9.67
C GLY A 59 10.65 -4.56 11.16
N ALA A 60 10.92 -5.82 11.49
CA ALA A 60 11.04 -6.27 12.88
C ALA A 60 12.29 -5.69 13.56
N GLU A 61 13.42 -5.64 12.84
CA GLU A 61 14.68 -5.03 13.33
C GLU A 61 14.50 -3.54 13.67
N LEU A 62 13.65 -2.84 12.92
CA LEU A 62 13.33 -1.43 13.12
C LEU A 62 12.11 -1.20 14.06
N GLY A 63 11.47 -2.26 14.57
CA GLY A 63 10.32 -2.15 15.46
C GLY A 63 9.04 -1.63 14.80
N VAL A 64 8.85 -1.93 13.51
CA VAL A 64 7.71 -1.54 12.65
C VAL A 64 7.11 -2.75 11.91
N SER A 65 7.23 -3.95 12.45
CA SER A 65 6.74 -5.20 11.82
C SER A 65 5.24 -5.20 11.51
N ASP A 66 4.45 -4.40 12.21
CA ASP A 66 3.01 -4.27 12.03
C ASP A 66 2.59 -3.03 11.24
N SER A 67 3.51 -2.14 10.85
CA SER A 67 3.18 -0.79 10.37
C SER A 67 2.42 -0.68 9.04
N TRP A 68 2.27 -1.77 8.27
CA TRP A 68 1.59 -1.78 6.97
C TRP A 68 0.85 -3.10 6.72
N ARG A 69 0.31 -3.72 7.78
CA ARG A 69 -0.50 -4.95 7.65
C ARG A 69 -1.78 -4.71 6.86
N ASN A 70 -2.28 -3.48 6.78
CA ASN A 70 -3.37 -3.15 5.89
C ASN A 70 -3.05 -3.42 4.40
N ILE A 71 -1.79 -3.27 3.97
CA ILE A 71 -1.35 -3.61 2.61
C ILE A 71 -1.48 -5.11 2.35
N GLU A 72 -1.22 -5.97 3.35
CA GLU A 72 -1.50 -7.40 3.22
C GLU A 72 -2.99 -7.68 2.92
N GLY A 73 -3.89 -6.91 3.54
CA GLY A 73 -5.33 -7.01 3.30
C GLY A 73 -5.72 -6.61 1.87
N VAL A 74 -5.12 -5.55 1.34
CA VAL A 74 -5.31 -5.09 -0.05
C VAL A 74 -4.81 -6.14 -1.05
N ILE A 75 -3.59 -6.64 -0.88
CA ILE A 75 -3.00 -7.67 -1.75
C ILE A 75 -3.81 -8.98 -1.68
N THR A 76 -4.24 -9.38 -0.48
CA THR A 76 -5.10 -10.55 -0.27
C THR A 76 -6.42 -10.38 -1.03
N PHE A 77 -7.03 -9.20 -0.96
CA PHE A 77 -8.23 -8.88 -1.73
C PHE A 77 -7.98 -8.99 -3.25
N PHE A 78 -6.91 -8.39 -3.77
CA PHE A 78 -6.59 -8.48 -5.21
C PHE A 78 -6.41 -9.92 -5.67
N ARG A 79 -5.67 -10.72 -4.90
CA ARG A 79 -5.53 -12.16 -5.15
C ARG A 79 -6.89 -12.85 -5.23
N ASP A 80 -7.75 -12.64 -4.23
CA ASP A 80 -9.02 -13.36 -4.11
C ASP A 80 -10.05 -12.92 -5.17
N LYS A 81 -9.92 -11.71 -5.74
CA LYS A 81 -10.72 -11.23 -6.87
C LYS A 81 -10.07 -11.47 -8.24
N GLY A 82 -8.88 -12.07 -8.31
CA GLY A 82 -8.16 -12.28 -9.57
C GLY A 82 -7.71 -10.98 -10.24
N LEU A 83 -7.44 -9.94 -9.44
CA LEU A 83 -6.92 -8.65 -9.89
C LEU A 83 -5.40 -8.61 -9.75
N GLY A 84 -4.76 -7.68 -10.46
CA GLY A 84 -3.32 -7.44 -10.33
C GLY A 84 -2.44 -8.52 -10.96
N ALA A 85 -2.85 -9.10 -12.09
CA ALA A 85 -1.95 -9.91 -12.90
C ALA A 85 -0.73 -9.05 -13.33
N PRO A 86 0.49 -9.63 -13.46
CA PRO A 86 1.67 -8.88 -13.88
C PRO A 86 1.44 -8.06 -15.15
N GLY A 87 1.92 -6.80 -15.15
CA GLY A 87 1.74 -5.88 -16.26
C GLY A 87 0.35 -5.27 -16.39
N THR A 88 -0.57 -5.50 -15.45
CA THR A 88 -1.87 -4.78 -15.40
C THR A 88 -1.73 -3.48 -14.63
N TRP A 89 -2.66 -2.54 -14.84
CA TRP A 89 -2.70 -1.28 -14.10
C TRP A 89 -2.67 -1.50 -12.57
N VAL A 90 -3.50 -2.40 -12.04
CA VAL A 90 -3.51 -2.74 -10.60
C VAL A 90 -2.15 -3.27 -10.14
N SER A 91 -1.48 -4.12 -10.94
CA SER A 91 -0.17 -4.66 -10.59
C SER A 91 0.88 -3.55 -10.48
N TYR A 92 0.90 -2.60 -11.42
CA TYR A 92 1.81 -1.45 -11.40
C TYR A 92 1.58 -0.53 -10.19
N VAL A 93 0.31 -0.19 -9.92
CA VAL A 93 -0.04 0.68 -8.80
C VAL A 93 0.41 0.06 -7.47
N ASP A 94 0.06 -1.20 -7.24
CA ASP A 94 0.42 -1.91 -6.03
C ASP A 94 1.94 -2.21 -5.95
N ALA A 95 2.62 -2.37 -7.09
CA ALA A 95 4.08 -2.45 -7.12
C ALA A 95 4.74 -1.14 -6.67
N GLY A 96 4.22 0.02 -7.07
CA GLY A 96 4.70 1.32 -6.60
C GLY A 96 4.54 1.50 -5.08
N ILE A 97 3.43 1.02 -4.50
CA ILE A 97 3.21 1.00 -3.04
C ILE A 97 4.26 0.15 -2.33
N VAL A 98 4.44 -1.09 -2.78
CA VAL A 98 5.36 -2.03 -2.14
C VAL A 98 6.81 -1.59 -2.31
N GLU A 99 7.20 -1.05 -3.46
CA GLU A 99 8.52 -0.46 -3.68
C GLU A 99 8.77 0.69 -2.71
N GLY A 100 7.79 1.59 -2.52
CA GLY A 100 7.92 2.69 -1.55
C GLY A 100 8.20 2.21 -0.12
N ILE A 101 7.56 1.13 0.31
CA ILE A 101 7.81 0.51 1.63
C ILE A 101 9.20 -0.12 1.68
N GLU A 102 9.59 -0.88 0.66
CA GLU A 102 10.90 -1.51 0.54
C GLU A 102 12.03 -0.46 0.60
N ARG A 103 11.95 0.57 -0.23
CA ARG A 103 12.92 1.66 -0.26
C ARG A 103 12.90 2.48 1.02
N GLY A 104 11.72 2.69 1.62
CA GLY A 104 11.60 3.31 2.93
C GLY A 104 12.37 2.54 4.02
N LEU A 105 12.30 1.21 4.01
CA LEU A 105 13.11 0.36 4.89
C LEU A 105 14.61 0.48 4.57
N ALA A 106 15.00 0.51 3.29
CA ALA A 106 16.39 0.65 2.89
C ALA A 106 16.98 1.98 3.38
N ILE A 107 16.27 3.09 3.16
CA ILE A 107 16.67 4.44 3.55
C ILE A 107 16.70 4.60 5.08
N ALA A 108 15.74 3.99 5.79
CA ALA A 108 15.73 4.00 7.26
C ALA A 108 16.96 3.29 7.87
N ARG A 109 17.54 2.31 7.17
CA ARG A 109 18.77 1.61 7.56
C ARG A 109 20.04 2.33 7.11
N ASP A 110 20.01 2.87 5.90
CA ASP A 110 21.11 3.59 5.27
C ASP A 110 20.55 4.83 4.54
N PRO A 111 20.70 6.04 5.10
CA PRO A 111 20.20 7.27 4.47
C PRO A 111 20.81 7.59 3.09
N SER A 112 21.84 6.85 2.64
CA SER A 112 22.42 6.97 1.30
C SER A 112 21.83 6.00 0.27
N ALA A 113 20.91 5.12 0.69
CA ALA A 113 20.21 4.21 -0.20
C ALA A 113 19.39 4.97 -1.26
N ASP A 114 19.35 4.43 -2.47
CA ASP A 114 18.56 4.97 -3.59
C ASP A 114 17.05 4.97 -3.27
N ASP A 115 16.28 5.87 -3.87
CA ASP A 115 14.82 5.92 -3.76
C ASP A 115 14.11 5.35 -5.02
N PHE A 116 14.87 4.99 -6.06
CA PHE A 116 14.40 4.55 -7.37
C PHE A 116 13.46 5.54 -8.08
N GLY A 117 13.46 6.80 -7.65
CA GLY A 117 12.56 7.83 -8.16
C GLY A 117 11.14 7.76 -7.62
N ASN A 118 10.87 6.90 -6.61
CA ASN A 118 9.57 6.81 -5.96
C ASN A 118 9.47 7.84 -4.82
N PRO A 119 8.64 8.88 -4.97
CA PRO A 119 8.54 9.96 -3.99
C PRO A 119 8.02 9.50 -2.62
N GLY A 120 7.36 8.35 -2.54
CA GLY A 120 6.91 7.79 -1.28
C GLY A 120 8.02 7.13 -0.46
N SER A 121 9.15 6.74 -1.07
CA SER A 121 10.28 6.09 -0.40
C SER A 121 10.81 6.90 0.78
N GLN A 122 11.08 8.18 0.58
CA GLN A 122 11.55 9.07 1.66
C GLN A 122 10.47 9.28 2.73
N LEU A 123 9.21 9.40 2.34
CA LEU A 123 8.10 9.57 3.28
C LEU A 123 7.90 8.32 4.14
N TRP A 124 8.10 7.13 3.58
CA TRP A 124 8.12 5.88 4.33
C TRP A 124 9.30 5.83 5.31
N ALA A 125 10.50 6.21 4.88
CA ALA A 125 11.67 6.29 5.77
C ALA A 125 11.44 7.25 6.95
N ASP A 126 10.87 8.42 6.67
CA ASP A 126 10.50 9.42 7.69
C ASP A 126 9.42 8.87 8.64
N TYR A 127 8.44 8.14 8.11
CA TYR A 127 7.42 7.47 8.92
C TYR A 127 8.02 6.38 9.83
N ILE A 128 8.94 5.57 9.31
CA ILE A 128 9.58 4.45 10.03
C ILE A 128 10.46 4.97 11.17
N THR A 129 11.30 5.97 10.88
CA THR A 129 12.29 6.51 11.82
C THR A 129 11.71 7.61 12.73
N GLY A 130 10.60 8.24 12.30
CA GLY A 130 9.95 9.34 13.00
C GLY A 130 9.24 8.95 14.29
N SER A 131 9.06 9.94 15.16
CA SER A 131 8.20 9.83 16.34
C SER A 131 6.82 10.40 16.03
N HIS A 132 5.79 9.60 16.28
CA HIS A 132 4.39 9.99 16.08
C HIS A 132 3.73 10.21 17.44
N PRO A 133 3.64 11.45 17.93
CA PRO A 133 3.22 11.74 19.32
C PRO A 133 1.75 11.38 19.61
N ASN A 134 0.95 11.14 18.57
CA ASN A 134 -0.44 10.72 18.67
C ASN A 134 -0.88 10.00 17.39
N ARG A 135 -2.06 9.37 17.44
CA ARG A 135 -2.67 8.65 16.31
C ARG A 135 -2.84 9.53 15.06
N ALA A 136 -3.23 10.79 15.20
CA ALA A 136 -3.43 11.66 14.05
C ALA A 136 -2.12 11.98 13.31
N ALA A 137 -1.02 12.17 14.05
CA ALA A 137 0.32 12.34 13.45
C ALA A 137 0.78 11.07 12.73
N HIS A 138 0.59 9.91 13.36
CA HIS A 138 0.88 8.60 12.78
C HIS A 138 0.12 8.37 11.48
N ASP A 139 -1.21 8.50 11.51
CA ASP A 139 -2.09 8.23 10.36
C ASP A 139 -1.82 9.20 9.21
N ARG A 140 -1.50 10.46 9.52
CA ARG A 140 -1.12 11.44 8.51
C ARG A 140 0.20 11.09 7.84
N ALA A 141 1.23 10.73 8.60
CA ALA A 141 2.52 10.34 8.03
C ALA A 141 2.39 9.09 7.14
N TRP A 142 1.71 8.06 7.64
CA TRP A 142 1.43 6.84 6.89
C TRP A 142 0.66 7.13 5.60
N SER A 143 -0.43 7.90 5.68
CA SER A 143 -1.27 8.20 4.52
C SER A 143 -0.55 9.01 3.45
N LEU A 144 0.36 9.91 3.82
CA LEU A 144 1.13 10.69 2.84
C LEU A 144 2.15 9.81 2.12
N ALA A 145 2.82 8.92 2.85
CA ALA A 145 3.76 7.98 2.27
C ALA A 145 3.08 7.02 1.28
N GLU A 146 1.96 6.41 1.68
CA GLU A 146 1.20 5.53 0.80
C GLU A 146 0.66 6.27 -0.42
N GLN A 147 0.08 7.48 -0.23
CA GLN A 147 -0.43 8.30 -1.34
C GLN A 147 0.62 8.52 -2.42
N ALA A 148 1.81 8.96 -2.02
CA ALA A 148 2.89 9.29 -2.95
C ALA A 148 3.37 8.04 -3.71
N SER A 149 3.48 6.90 -3.04
CA SER A 149 3.82 5.63 -3.69
C SER A 149 2.72 5.10 -4.62
N THR A 150 1.45 5.31 -4.25
CA THR A 150 0.31 4.95 -5.09
C THR A 150 0.29 5.80 -6.38
N GLU A 151 0.42 7.12 -6.26
CA GLU A 151 0.49 8.04 -7.41
C GLU A 151 1.68 7.74 -8.32
N HIS A 152 2.83 7.37 -7.73
CA HIS A 152 3.98 6.89 -8.48
C HIS A 152 3.65 5.63 -9.28
N GLY A 153 3.01 4.64 -8.67
CA GLY A 153 2.56 3.43 -9.34
C GLY A 153 1.54 3.69 -10.46
N VAL A 154 0.66 4.69 -10.31
CA VAL A 154 -0.23 5.15 -11.38
C VAL A 154 0.58 5.72 -12.56
N ALA A 155 1.54 6.60 -12.28
CA ALA A 155 2.40 7.18 -13.32
C ALA A 155 3.24 6.11 -14.04
N LEU A 156 3.74 5.10 -13.32
CA LEU A 156 4.42 3.94 -13.90
C LEU A 156 3.48 3.17 -14.85
N ALA A 157 2.26 2.85 -14.41
CA ALA A 157 1.29 2.15 -15.25
C ALA A 157 1.03 2.90 -16.57
N GLU A 158 0.80 4.20 -16.49
CA GLU A 158 0.57 5.06 -17.66
C GLU A 158 1.80 5.11 -18.58
N GLY A 159 3.00 5.19 -18.01
CA GLY A 159 4.27 5.10 -18.76
C GLY A 159 4.42 3.80 -19.55
N HIS A 160 3.78 2.72 -19.09
CA HIS A 160 3.73 1.41 -19.76
C HIS A 160 2.48 1.21 -20.61
N GLY A 161 1.69 2.27 -20.85
CA GLY A 161 0.46 2.21 -21.65
C GLY A 161 -0.67 1.40 -21.00
N GLN A 162 -0.60 1.20 -19.69
CA GLN A 162 -1.64 0.55 -18.90
C GLN A 162 -2.49 1.63 -18.23
N TYR A 163 -3.80 1.59 -18.45
CA TYR A 163 -4.74 2.56 -17.92
C TYR A 163 -5.82 1.86 -17.11
N ALA A 164 -6.32 2.54 -16.08
CA ALA A 164 -7.42 2.06 -15.28
C ALA A 164 -8.67 1.86 -16.15
N THR A 165 -9.33 0.72 -15.98
CA THR A 165 -10.72 0.56 -16.36
C THR A 165 -11.61 1.47 -15.51
N ALA A 166 -12.86 1.69 -15.94
CA ALA A 166 -13.79 2.52 -15.18
C ALA A 166 -14.06 1.98 -13.75
N VAL A 167 -13.97 0.66 -13.55
CA VAL A 167 -14.11 0.04 -12.22
C VAL A 167 -12.86 0.30 -11.37
N GLU A 168 -11.66 0.13 -11.94
CA GLU A 168 -10.39 0.41 -11.26
C GLU A 168 -10.27 1.89 -10.87
N GLU A 169 -10.66 2.80 -11.75
CA GLU A 169 -10.69 4.23 -11.48
C GLU A 169 -11.61 4.56 -10.30
N ARG A 170 -12.83 4.00 -10.27
CA ARG A 170 -13.74 4.20 -9.14
C ARG A 170 -13.21 3.57 -7.85
N PHE A 171 -12.60 2.40 -7.94
CA PHE A 171 -11.93 1.76 -6.80
C PHE A 171 -10.77 2.63 -6.27
N TYR A 172 -9.98 3.22 -7.17
CA TYR A 172 -8.92 4.16 -6.82
C TYR A 172 -9.45 5.37 -6.06
N LEU A 173 -10.54 6.00 -6.50
CA LEU A 173 -11.20 7.10 -5.77
C LEU A 173 -11.65 6.71 -4.35
N PHE A 174 -12.01 5.45 -4.13
CA PHE A 174 -12.31 4.96 -2.78
C PHE A 174 -11.07 4.77 -1.93
N SER A 175 -9.95 4.34 -2.51
CA SER A 175 -8.66 4.31 -1.80
C SER A 175 -8.17 5.73 -1.43
N GLU A 176 -8.37 6.72 -2.30
CA GLU A 176 -8.17 8.14 -1.98
C GLU A 176 -9.03 8.58 -0.80
N THR A 177 -10.26 8.07 -0.73
CA THR A 177 -11.19 8.36 0.37
C THR A 177 -10.69 7.79 1.69
N TYR A 178 -10.19 6.56 1.67
CA TYR A 178 -9.57 5.93 2.83
C TYR A 178 -8.35 6.71 3.33
N ARG A 179 -7.42 7.08 2.43
CA ARG A 179 -6.24 7.89 2.77
C ARG A 179 -6.61 9.26 3.31
N TRP A 180 -7.58 9.93 2.68
CA TRP A 180 -8.06 11.20 3.22
C TRP A 180 -8.64 11.04 4.62
N ALA A 181 -9.35 9.94 4.92
CA ALA A 181 -9.86 9.70 6.26
C ALA A 181 -8.69 9.62 7.25
N LEU A 182 -7.72 8.74 7.02
CA LEU A 182 -6.49 8.63 7.82
C LEU A 182 -5.86 10.01 8.15
N ARG A 183 -5.56 10.82 7.13
CA ARG A 183 -4.88 12.12 7.33
C ARG A 183 -5.78 13.22 7.90
N ASN A 184 -7.11 13.05 7.88
CA ASN A 184 -8.09 14.02 8.40
C ASN A 184 -8.95 13.45 9.54
N ARG A 185 -8.36 12.63 10.42
CA ARG A 185 -9.06 11.97 11.53
C ARG A 185 -10.08 12.85 12.29
N PRO A 186 -9.78 14.09 12.71
CA PRO A 186 -10.77 14.94 13.38
C PRO A 186 -12.03 15.18 12.52
N VAL A 187 -11.85 15.49 11.24
CA VAL A 187 -12.95 15.74 10.31
C VAL A 187 -13.76 14.47 10.07
N GLY A 188 -13.09 13.31 9.92
CA GLY A 188 -13.77 12.03 9.78
C GLY A 188 -14.63 11.68 11.00
N LEU A 189 -14.12 11.91 12.21
CA LEU A 189 -14.88 11.72 13.45
C LEU A 189 -16.05 12.68 13.59
N ASP A 190 -15.88 13.94 13.17
CA ASP A 190 -16.95 14.94 13.17
C ASP A 190 -18.07 14.56 12.18
N LEU A 191 -17.71 14.05 10.99
CA LEU A 191 -18.70 13.52 10.04
C LEU A 191 -19.49 12.34 10.64
N LEU A 192 -18.81 11.40 11.30
CA LEU A 192 -19.50 10.30 11.98
C LEU A 192 -20.35 10.77 13.17
N LEU A 193 -19.95 11.84 13.86
CA LEU A 193 -20.79 12.43 14.91
C LEU A 193 -22.06 13.05 14.34
N VAL A 194 -21.94 13.82 13.25
CA VAL A 194 -23.06 14.57 12.64
C VAL A 194 -24.01 13.67 11.86
N TYR A 195 -23.48 12.72 11.09
CA TYR A 195 -24.25 11.88 10.19
C TYR A 195 -24.41 10.43 10.68
N GLY A 196 -23.59 9.98 11.62
CA GLY A 196 -23.60 8.58 12.03
C GLY A 196 -24.94 8.13 12.58
N TRP A 197 -25.65 8.99 13.32
CA TRP A 197 -26.99 8.68 13.87
C TRP A 197 -28.07 8.48 12.78
N LEU A 198 -27.89 9.07 11.59
CA LEU A 198 -28.79 8.86 10.44
C LEU A 198 -28.54 7.51 9.76
N ILE A 199 -27.33 6.97 9.90
CA ILE A 199 -26.91 5.70 9.32
C ILE A 199 -27.24 4.56 10.27
N ASP A 200 -26.74 4.64 11.49
CA ASP A 200 -26.97 3.67 12.56
C ASP A 200 -26.90 4.38 13.92
N PRO A 201 -27.93 4.26 14.79
CA PRO A 201 -27.92 4.91 16.11
C PRO A 201 -26.72 4.52 17.00
N GLY A 202 -26.21 3.30 16.87
CA GLY A 202 -25.04 2.80 17.60
C GLY A 202 -23.71 3.37 17.10
N LEU A 203 -23.63 3.74 15.83
CA LEU A 203 -22.42 4.29 15.22
C LEU A 203 -22.00 5.62 15.85
N ALA A 204 -22.93 6.53 16.14
CA ALA A 204 -22.59 7.81 16.78
C ALA A 204 -21.92 7.61 18.16
N GLY A 205 -22.39 6.60 18.91
CA GLY A 205 -21.83 6.19 20.20
C GLY A 205 -20.49 5.46 20.09
N GLN A 206 -20.28 4.71 19.01
CA GLN A 206 -19.08 3.91 18.75
C GLN A 206 -18.12 4.54 17.73
N ARG A 207 -18.31 5.82 17.38
CA ARG A 207 -17.57 6.45 16.26
C ARG A 207 -16.06 6.39 16.42
N ILE A 208 -15.53 6.57 17.63
CA ILE A 208 -14.08 6.55 17.88
C ILE A 208 -13.52 5.14 17.67
N PRO A 209 -13.96 4.09 18.40
CA PRO A 209 -13.41 2.75 18.21
C PRO A 209 -13.68 2.19 16.81
N PHE A 210 -14.82 2.49 16.19
CA PHE A 210 -15.09 2.13 14.80
C PHE A 210 -14.10 2.80 13.84
N TYR A 211 -13.90 4.11 13.97
CA TYR A 211 -12.97 4.84 13.10
C TYR A 211 -11.55 4.35 13.26
N ASP A 212 -11.12 4.14 14.51
CA ASP A 212 -9.76 3.67 14.81
C ASP A 212 -9.51 2.25 14.30
N TRP A 213 -10.52 1.36 14.32
CA TRP A 213 -10.50 0.04 13.67
C TRP A 213 -10.43 0.16 12.15
N PHE A 214 -11.30 0.98 11.56
CA PHE A 214 -11.38 1.15 10.10
C PHE A 214 -10.07 1.68 9.53
N THR A 215 -9.44 2.64 10.22
CA THR A 215 -8.18 3.24 9.81
C THR A 215 -6.97 2.59 10.46
N ASP A 216 -7.09 1.39 11.06
CA ASP A 216 -5.93 0.72 11.65
C ASP A 216 -5.06 0.09 10.55
N VAL A 217 -3.94 0.76 10.26
CA VAL A 217 -2.97 0.28 9.27
C VAL A 217 -2.18 -0.96 9.76
N ARG A 218 -2.33 -1.32 11.03
CA ARG A 218 -1.69 -2.48 11.67
C ARG A 218 -2.52 -3.74 11.61
N GLU A 219 -3.72 -3.65 11.07
CA GLU A 219 -4.58 -4.81 10.85
C GLU A 219 -4.94 -4.97 9.37
N SER A 220 -4.95 -6.21 8.91
CA SER A 220 -5.27 -6.54 7.52
C SER A 220 -6.76 -6.72 7.27
N ALA A 221 -7.52 -7.09 8.30
CA ALA A 221 -8.95 -7.36 8.16
C ALA A 221 -9.77 -6.12 7.73
N PRO A 222 -9.59 -4.93 8.35
CA PRO A 222 -10.35 -3.74 7.97
C PRO A 222 -10.12 -3.33 6.52
N SER A 223 -8.87 -3.38 6.04
CA SER A 223 -8.55 -3.02 4.66
C SER A 223 -9.08 -4.03 3.66
N TYR A 224 -8.98 -5.35 3.94
CA TYR A 224 -9.58 -6.37 3.09
C TYR A 224 -11.10 -6.15 2.94
N ARG A 225 -11.82 -5.93 4.05
CA ARG A 225 -13.26 -5.65 4.04
C ARG A 225 -13.60 -4.34 3.32
N GLY A 226 -12.81 -3.29 3.56
CA GLY A 226 -12.91 -2.02 2.85
C GLY A 226 -12.78 -2.20 1.35
N CYS A 227 -11.81 -3.00 0.89
CA CYS A 227 -11.63 -3.31 -0.53
C CYS A 227 -12.80 -4.11 -1.10
N GLU A 228 -13.33 -5.13 -0.39
CA GLU A 228 -14.51 -5.88 -0.84
C GLU A 228 -15.70 -4.97 -1.12
N MET A 229 -15.97 -4.05 -0.19
CA MET A 229 -17.05 -3.09 -0.33
C MET A 229 -16.77 -2.10 -1.46
N ALA A 230 -15.55 -1.56 -1.50
CA ALA A 230 -15.19 -0.53 -2.49
C ALA A 230 -15.25 -1.06 -3.91
N TYR A 231 -14.80 -2.29 -4.11
CA TYR A 231 -14.88 -2.94 -5.40
C TYR A 231 -16.32 -3.29 -5.77
N GLY A 232 -17.15 -3.72 -4.81
CA GLY A 232 -18.58 -3.94 -5.01
C GLY A 232 -19.28 -2.66 -5.49
N PHE A 233 -19.04 -1.52 -4.83
CA PHE A 233 -19.59 -0.23 -5.27
C PHE A 233 -19.00 0.24 -6.60
N ALA A 234 -17.70 0.03 -6.83
CA ALA A 234 -17.05 0.40 -8.08
C ALA A 234 -17.59 -0.37 -9.29
N GLN A 235 -18.11 -1.58 -9.11
CA GLN A 235 -18.78 -2.34 -10.17
C GLN A 235 -20.16 -1.79 -10.52
N LEU A 236 -20.83 -1.11 -9.60
CA LEU A 236 -22.10 -0.47 -9.90
C LEU A 236 -21.82 0.71 -10.85
N HIS A 237 -22.59 0.81 -11.93
CA HIS A 237 -22.61 2.05 -12.72
C HIS A 237 -23.18 3.15 -11.81
N PRO A 238 -22.39 4.15 -11.38
CA PRO A 238 -22.96 5.23 -10.61
C PRO A 238 -23.97 5.96 -11.49
N ILE A 239 -25.08 6.38 -10.88
CA ILE A 239 -25.81 7.54 -11.39
C ILE A 239 -24.80 8.70 -11.32
N GLU A 240 -24.31 9.15 -12.47
CA GLU A 240 -23.30 10.20 -12.56
C GLU A 240 -23.67 11.40 -11.65
N GLY A 241 -22.77 11.79 -10.74
CA GLY A 241 -22.76 13.14 -10.18
C GLY A 241 -23.36 13.40 -8.79
N VAL A 242 -23.80 12.40 -8.01
CA VAL A 242 -24.53 12.71 -6.75
C VAL A 242 -23.66 12.72 -5.48
N PHE A 243 -22.54 12.00 -5.42
CA PHE A 243 -21.77 11.87 -4.18
C PHE A 243 -20.39 12.53 -4.27
N GLY A 244 -20.24 13.66 -3.58
CA GLY A 244 -18.91 14.17 -3.23
C GLY A 244 -18.20 13.24 -2.24
N PHE A 245 -16.97 13.57 -1.89
CA PHE A 245 -16.12 12.80 -0.96
C PHE A 245 -16.86 12.30 0.31
N ALA A 246 -17.65 13.17 0.96
CA ALA A 246 -18.42 12.81 2.15
C ALA A 246 -19.53 11.78 1.85
N GLY A 247 -20.17 11.85 0.67
CA GLY A 247 -21.16 10.87 0.25
C GLY A 247 -20.55 9.50 0.00
N LEU A 248 -19.36 9.45 -0.63
CA LEU A 248 -18.61 8.22 -0.80
C LEU A 248 -18.25 7.63 0.56
N PHE A 249 -17.64 8.41 1.46
CA PHE A 249 -17.32 7.96 2.81
C PHE A 249 -18.55 7.38 3.52
N LEU A 250 -19.68 8.10 3.54
CA LEU A 250 -20.90 7.65 4.23
C LEU A 250 -21.53 6.39 3.59
N SER A 251 -21.36 6.15 2.29
CA SER A 251 -21.84 4.91 1.66
C SER A 251 -21.12 3.63 2.15
N TYR A 252 -19.90 3.76 2.68
CA TYR A 252 -19.17 2.63 3.29
C TYR A 252 -19.59 2.32 4.70
N VAL A 253 -20.02 3.36 5.41
CA VAL A 253 -20.00 3.34 6.86
C VAL A 253 -20.96 2.30 7.42
N THR A 254 -22.10 2.03 6.77
CA THR A 254 -23.05 1.01 7.24
C THR A 254 -22.44 -0.39 7.23
N SER A 255 -21.99 -0.92 6.08
CA SER A 255 -21.54 -2.32 6.05
C SER A 255 -20.18 -2.51 6.71
N LEU A 256 -19.33 -1.47 6.76
CA LEU A 256 -18.13 -1.50 7.59
C LEU A 256 -18.47 -1.55 9.07
N PHE A 257 -19.48 -0.81 9.51
CA PHE A 257 -19.91 -0.82 10.91
C PHE A 257 -20.56 -2.15 11.30
N GLU A 258 -21.27 -2.80 10.39
CA GLU A 258 -21.75 -4.17 10.56
C GLU A 258 -20.59 -5.17 10.72
N ALA A 259 -19.56 -5.07 9.88
CA ALA A 259 -18.36 -5.90 9.97
C ALA A 259 -17.62 -5.69 11.30
N TYR A 260 -17.37 -4.43 11.67
CA TYR A 260 -16.81 -4.05 12.96
C TYR A 260 -17.63 -4.60 14.15
N SER A 261 -18.96 -4.53 14.06
CA SER A 261 -19.84 -5.02 15.12
C SER A 261 -19.82 -6.55 15.23
N ALA A 262 -19.66 -7.26 14.11
CA ALA A 262 -19.58 -8.71 14.07
C ALA A 262 -18.26 -9.28 14.62
N GLU A 263 -17.15 -8.54 14.50
CA GLU A 263 -15.85 -8.91 15.07
C GLU A 263 -15.81 -8.74 16.61
N GLY A 264 -16.79 -8.03 17.18
CA GLY A 264 -16.78 -7.58 18.57
C GLY A 264 -15.83 -6.40 18.75
N VAL A 265 -16.04 -5.55 19.77
CA VAL A 265 -15.19 -4.37 20.01
C VAL A 265 -13.74 -4.84 20.15
N PRO A 266 -12.85 -4.51 19.19
CA PRO A 266 -11.44 -4.81 19.34
C PRO A 266 -10.94 -4.10 20.60
N THR A 267 -10.05 -4.75 21.35
CA THR A 267 -9.38 -4.07 22.47
C THR A 267 -8.79 -2.77 21.92
N PRO A 268 -9.05 -1.60 22.53
CA PRO A 268 -8.68 -0.32 21.92
C PRO A 268 -7.21 -0.34 21.48
N ALA A 269 -6.98 -0.17 20.18
CA ALA A 269 -5.67 0.06 19.59
C ALA A 269 -5.16 1.43 20.09
N GLY A 270 -4.75 1.51 21.35
CA GLY A 270 -4.64 2.79 22.04
C GLY A 270 -4.10 2.76 23.47
N GLN A 271 -3.55 1.65 23.95
CA GLN A 271 -2.61 1.65 25.07
C GLN A 271 -1.41 0.75 24.80
N HIS A 272 -0.83 0.82 23.60
CA HIS A 272 0.58 0.46 23.51
C HIS A 272 1.38 1.62 24.13
N PRO A 273 2.16 1.37 25.19
CA PRO A 273 2.91 2.41 25.88
C PRO A 273 3.78 3.17 24.85
N PRO A 274 4.01 4.48 25.04
CA PRO A 274 4.96 5.22 24.22
C PRO A 274 6.27 4.42 24.18
N ARG A 275 6.83 4.24 22.97
CA ARG A 275 8.11 3.55 22.77
C ARG A 275 9.11 4.08 23.81
N PRO A 276 9.82 3.21 24.55
CA PRO A 276 10.95 3.69 25.32
C PRO A 276 11.89 4.37 24.33
N VAL A 277 12.20 5.64 24.59
CA VAL A 277 13.24 6.36 23.85
C VAL A 277 14.49 5.50 23.97
N GLY A 278 14.95 4.94 22.85
CA GLY A 278 16.15 4.12 22.82
C GLY A 278 17.27 4.92 23.49
N SER A 279 17.73 4.43 24.64
CA SER A 279 18.97 4.90 25.24
C SER A 279 20.07 4.63 24.23
N GLY A 280 20.55 5.71 23.59
CA GLY A 280 21.68 5.63 22.67
C GLY A 280 22.87 4.91 23.33
N PRO A 281 23.75 4.30 22.52
CA PRO A 281 24.87 3.54 23.05
C PRO A 281 25.78 4.45 23.85
N ASN A 282 25.81 4.24 25.17
CA ASN A 282 26.96 4.60 25.98
C ASN A 282 28.00 3.49 25.79
N GLY A 283 29.04 3.77 24.99
CA GLY A 283 30.17 2.86 24.77
C GLY A 283 30.96 3.21 23.53
#